data_AF-A0A522PMW4-F1
#
_entry.id   AF-A0A522PMW4-F1
#
_cell.length_a   1.000
_cell.length_b   1.000
_cell.length_c   1.000
_cell.angle_alpha   90.00
_cell.angle_beta   90.00
_cell.angle_gamma   90.00
#
_symmetry.space_group_name_H-M   'P 1'
#
loop_
_entity.id
_entity.type
_entity.pdbx_description
1 polymer ?
#
loop_
_entity_poly.entity_id
_entity_poly.type
_entity_poly.pdbx_seq_one_letter_code
_entity_poly.pdbx_strand_id
1 'polypeptide(L)'
;MPMDVWFTVRLADRPGSLARLASALGDRGINITGIVGVAEDTAGALMLTTSDAAGTRAVLTAIAQAFEEHDAADAAPAPGLGEVRRSLAERGLDVKG
;
A
#
# COMPACT_ATOMS: atom_id res chain seq x y z
N MET A 1 18.99 -8.50 -1.45
CA MET A 1 18.03 -8.07 -2.48
C MET A 1 17.14 -7.02 -1.85
N PRO A 2 16.99 -5.81 -2.40
CA PRO A 2 16.09 -4.82 -1.82
C PRO A 2 14.66 -5.36 -1.88
N MET A 3 13.94 -5.24 -0.76
CA MET A 3 12.61 -5.79 -0.53
C MET A 3 11.63 -4.62 -0.61
N ASP A 4 11.43 -4.08 -1.80
CA ASP A 4 10.91 -2.72 -1.97
C ASP A 4 9.64 -2.67 -2.84
N VAL A 5 9.00 -3.81 -3.12
CA VAL A 5 7.70 -3.83 -3.80
C VAL A 5 6.58 -3.85 -2.78
N TRP A 6 5.63 -2.94 -2.93
CA TRP A 6 4.44 -2.84 -2.10
C TRP A 6 3.19 -2.84 -2.96
N PHE A 7 2.12 -3.45 -2.44
CA PHE A 7 0.86 -3.62 -3.15
C PHE A 7 -0.20 -2.75 -2.51
N THR A 8 -0.86 -1.93 -3.32
CA THR A 8 -2.02 -1.13 -2.91
C THR A 8 -3.28 -1.83 -3.38
N VAL A 9 -4.10 -2.29 -2.45
CA VAL A 9 -5.42 -2.88 -2.73
C VAL A 9 -6.51 -1.94 -2.25
N ARG A 10 -7.49 -1.68 -3.11
CA ARG A 10 -8.70 -0.97 -2.72
C ARG A 10 -9.69 -1.99 -2.19
N LEU A 11 -9.91 -1.95 -0.89
CA LEU A 11 -10.89 -2.82 -0.27
C LEU A 11 -12.23 -2.10 -0.24
N ALA A 12 -13.28 -2.75 -0.75
CA ALA A 12 -14.64 -2.33 -0.42
C ALA A 12 -14.80 -2.33 1.11
N ASP A 13 -15.47 -1.33 1.67
CA ASP A 13 -15.73 -1.15 3.10
C ASP A 13 -16.56 -2.32 3.67
N ARG A 14 -15.90 -3.45 3.84
CA ARG A 14 -16.46 -4.71 4.32
C ARG A 14 -15.45 -5.38 5.25
N PRO A 15 -15.77 -5.52 6.53
CA PRO A 15 -14.91 -6.21 7.48
C PRO A 15 -14.65 -7.66 7.01
N GLY A 16 -13.39 -8.09 7.08
CA GLY A 16 -12.98 -9.48 6.80
C GLY A 16 -12.34 -9.74 5.43
N SER A 17 -12.40 -8.80 4.48
CA SER A 17 -11.69 -8.94 3.20
C SER A 17 -10.16 -8.94 3.39
N LEU A 18 -9.66 -8.16 4.36
CA LEU A 18 -8.25 -8.11 4.74
C LEU A 18 -7.80 -9.41 5.42
N ALA A 19 -8.63 -9.95 6.31
CA ALA A 19 -8.37 -11.23 6.97
C ALA A 19 -8.28 -12.38 5.96
N ARG A 20 -9.17 -12.41 4.95
CA ARG A 20 -9.09 -13.40 3.86
C ARG A 20 -7.81 -13.27 3.04
N LEU A 21 -7.38 -12.04 2.72
CA LEU A 21 -6.12 -11.82 2.01
C LEU A 21 -4.94 -12.27 2.87
N ALA A 22 -4.89 -11.85 4.14
CA ALA A 22 -3.83 -12.21 5.07
C ALA A 22 -3.73 -13.73 5.29
N SER A 23 -4.86 -14.43 5.44
CA SER A 23 -4.89 -15.90 5.49
C SER A 23 -4.38 -16.53 4.20
N ALA A 24 -4.82 -16.05 3.03
CA ALA A 24 -4.39 -16.61 1.74
C ALA A 24 -2.87 -16.43 1.49
N LEU A 25 -2.30 -15.33 1.97
CA LEU A 25 -0.85 -15.09 1.96
C LEU A 25 -0.13 -16.01 2.96
N GLY A 26 -0.67 -16.12 4.17
CA GLY A 26 -0.14 -17.00 5.22
C GLY A 26 -0.13 -18.48 4.83
N ASP A 27 -1.18 -18.96 4.15
CA ASP A 27 -1.27 -20.33 3.63
C ASP A 27 -0.18 -20.67 2.61
N ARG A 28 0.38 -19.66 1.94
CA ARG A 28 1.51 -19.82 1.01
C ARG A 28 2.88 -19.59 1.66
N GLY A 29 2.92 -19.34 2.97
CA GLY A 29 4.16 -19.02 3.68
C GLY A 29 4.73 -17.65 3.35
N ILE A 30 3.92 -16.74 2.79
CA ILE A 30 4.33 -15.38 2.47
C ILE A 30 4.22 -14.54 3.74
N ASN A 31 5.36 -14.06 4.24
CA ASN A 31 5.38 -13.26 5.44
C ASN A 31 5.10 -11.79 5.10
N ILE A 32 4.15 -11.16 5.82
CA ILE A 32 3.84 -9.74 5.66
C ILE A 32 4.87 -8.96 6.47
N THR A 33 5.70 -8.18 5.79
CA THR A 33 6.77 -7.36 6.40
C THR A 33 6.24 -6.03 6.91
N GLY A 34 5.18 -5.51 6.30
CA GLY A 34 4.53 -4.27 6.69
C GLY A 34 3.12 -4.17 6.12
N ILE A 35 2.23 -3.53 6.88
CA ILE A 35 0.87 -3.24 6.45
C ILE A 35 0.50 -1.82 6.87
N VAL A 36 -0.05 -1.06 5.94
CA VAL A 36 -0.49 0.33 6.12
C VAL A 36 -1.90 0.42 5.58
N GLY A 37 -2.87 0.63 6.47
CA GLY A 37 -4.26 0.90 6.09
C GLY A 37 -4.53 2.40 6.11
N VAL A 38 -4.99 2.93 4.98
CA VAL A 38 -5.52 4.29 4.87
C VAL A 38 -7.02 4.19 4.63
N ALA A 39 -7.81 4.63 5.60
CA ALA A 39 -9.25 4.75 5.45
C ALA A 39 -9.58 6.22 5.18
N GLU A 40 -10.00 6.55 3.96
CA GLU A 40 -10.56 7.86 3.63
C GLU A 40 -12.08 7.72 3.47
N ASP A 41 -12.83 8.16 4.48
CA ASP A 41 -14.31 8.30 4.51
C ASP A 41 -15.10 7.08 4.01
N THR A 42 -15.20 6.87 2.70
CA THR A 42 -15.93 5.77 2.04
C THR A 42 -15.04 4.80 1.25
N ALA A 43 -13.74 5.08 1.12
CA ALA A 43 -12.77 4.28 0.39
C ALA A 43 -11.57 3.91 1.27
N GLY A 44 -11.41 2.61 1.53
CA GLY A 44 -10.23 2.07 2.20
C GLY A 44 -9.19 1.64 1.18
N ALA A 45 -8.00 2.24 1.23
CA ALA A 45 -6.81 1.73 0.55
C ALA A 45 -5.94 1.00 1.57
N LEU A 46 -5.53 -0.21 1.24
CA LEU A 46 -4.62 -1.00 2.05
C LEU A 46 -3.35 -1.23 1.27
N MET A 47 -2.24 -0.84 1.87
CA MET A 47 -0.90 -0.99 1.35
C MET A 47 -0.20 -2.07 2.14
N LEU A 48 0.31 -3.10 1.46
CA LEU A 48 1.01 -4.21 2.11
C LEU A 48 2.34 -4.46 1.42
N THR A 49 3.34 -4.75 2.23
CA THR A 49 4.67 -5.16 1.79
C THR A 49 4.90 -6.58 2.27
N THR A 50 5.30 -7.46 1.37
CA THR A 50 5.50 -8.88 1.64
C THR A 50 6.92 -9.30 1.31
N SER A 51 7.40 -10.36 1.97
CA SER A 51 8.70 -10.95 1.67
C SER A 51 8.80 -11.53 0.25
N ASP A 52 7.67 -11.85 -0.38
CA ASP A 52 7.60 -12.40 -1.73
C ASP A 52 6.52 -11.70 -2.57
N ALA A 53 6.94 -10.79 -3.44
CA ALA A 53 6.02 -10.01 -4.28
C ALA A 53 5.33 -10.88 -5.35
N ALA A 54 6.06 -11.85 -5.93
CA ALA A 54 5.54 -12.71 -6.99
C ALA A 54 4.39 -13.60 -6.49
N GLY A 55 4.55 -14.21 -5.31
CA GLY A 55 3.52 -15.02 -4.66
C GLY A 55 2.31 -14.18 -4.27
N THR A 56 2.53 -12.97 -3.74
CA THR A 56 1.46 -12.03 -3.40
C THR A 56 0.64 -11.65 -4.62
N ARG A 57 1.30 -11.30 -5.72
CA ARG A 57 0.66 -11.03 -7.01
C ARG A 57 -0.19 -12.22 -7.49
N ALA A 58 0.34 -13.43 -7.37
CA ALA A 58 -0.38 -14.64 -7.75
C ALA A 58 -1.61 -14.90 -6.85
N VAL A 59 -1.53 -14.61 -5.55
CA VAL A 59 -2.69 -14.71 -4.63
C VAL A 59 -3.75 -13.69 -5.04
N LEU A 60 -3.36 -12.42 -5.18
CA LEU A 60 -4.27 -11.32 -5.51
C LEU A 60 -4.99 -11.56 -6.84
N THR A 61 -4.26 -12.04 -7.84
CA THR A 61 -4.83 -12.44 -9.14
C THR A 61 -5.77 -13.64 -9.00
N ALA A 62 -5.41 -14.64 -8.20
CA ALA A 62 -6.24 -15.84 -8.00
C ALA A 62 -7.58 -15.53 -7.30
N ILE A 63 -7.60 -14.55 -6.40
CA ILE A 63 -8.84 -14.09 -5.73
C ILE A 63 -9.57 -12.99 -6.52
N ALA A 64 -9.12 -12.69 -7.75
CA ALA A 64 -9.63 -11.62 -8.62
C ALA A 64 -9.74 -10.26 -7.90
N GLN A 65 -8.79 -9.97 -7.00
CA GLN A 65 -8.77 -8.72 -6.27
C GLN A 65 -8.02 -7.67 -7.08
N ALA A 66 -8.55 -6.45 -7.14
CA ALA A 66 -7.86 -5.34 -7.80
C ALA A 66 -6.70 -4.85 -6.92
N PHE A 67 -5.51 -4.78 -7.52
CA PHE A 67 -4.30 -4.32 -6.84
C PHE A 67 -3.46 -3.46 -7.79
N GLU A 68 -2.75 -2.49 -7.23
CA GLU A 68 -1.63 -1.81 -7.86
C GLU A 68 -0.33 -2.30 -7.23
N GLU A 69 0.64 -2.61 -8.07
CA GLU A 69 2.00 -2.97 -7.68
C GLU A 69 2.87 -1.73 -7.83
N HIS A 70 3.65 -1.42 -6.80
CA HIS A 70 4.53 -0.27 -6.77
C HIS A 70 5.93 -0.75 -6.35
N ASP A 71 6.96 -0.38 -7.10
CA ASP A 71 8.35 -0.66 -6.75
C ASP A 71 8.96 0.59 -6.11
N ALA A 72 9.64 0.48 -4.96
CA ALA A 72 10.30 1.63 -4.35
C ALA A 72 11.48 2.14 -5.18
N ALA A 73 12.00 1.36 -6.13
CA ALA A 73 12.94 1.85 -7.13
C ALA A 73 12.29 2.83 -8.11
N ASP A 74 10.99 2.68 -8.41
CA ASP A 74 10.21 3.55 -9.28
C ASP A 74 9.52 4.70 -8.51
N ALA A 75 9.44 4.60 -7.18
CA ALA A 75 8.92 5.66 -6.35
C ALA A 75 9.85 6.88 -6.43
N ALA A 76 9.32 7.98 -6.96
CA ALA A 76 10.00 9.26 -6.89
C ALA A 76 10.41 9.53 -5.42
N PRO A 77 11.64 10.01 -5.17
CA PRO A 77 12.08 10.30 -3.81
C PRO A 77 11.05 11.20 -3.16
N ALA A 78 10.54 10.77 -1.99
CA ALA A 78 9.55 11.54 -1.27
C ALA A 78 10.11 12.96 -1.06
N PRO A 79 9.37 14.01 -1.44
CA PRO A 79 9.84 15.37 -1.27
C PRO A 79 10.19 15.57 0.20
N GLY A 80 11.37 16.15 0.46
CA GLY A 80 11.76 16.46 1.83
C GLY A 80 10.71 17.37 2.47
N LEU A 81 10.53 17.28 3.80
CA LEU A 81 9.54 18.09 4.51
C LEU A 81 9.62 19.60 4.17
N GLY A 82 10.82 20.11 3.88
CA GLY A 82 11.04 21.49 3.43
C GLY A 82 10.50 21.78 2.02
N GLU A 83 10.55 20.81 1.11
CA GLU A 83 10.01 20.91 -0.24
C GLU A 83 8.49 20.76 -0.24
N VAL A 84 7.95 19.85 0.59
CA VAL A 84 6.49 19.74 0.84
C VAL A 84 5.93 21.05 1.39
N ARG A 85 6.60 21.65 2.39
CA ARG A 85 6.20 22.95 2.94
C ARG A 85 6.25 24.07 1.91
N ARG A 86 7.26 24.08 1.03
CA ARG A 86 7.36 25.08 -0.05
C ARG A 86 6.25 24.91 -1.08
N SER A 87 5.99 23.67 -1.52
CA SER A 87 4.93 23.36 -2.47
C SER A 87 3.54 23.67 -1.91
N LEU A 88 3.28 23.40 -0.63
CA LEU A 88 2.02 23.80 0.01
C LEU A 88 1.87 25.33 0.13
N ALA A 89 2.94 26.03 0.49
CA ALA A 89 2.95 27.50 0.58
C ALA A 89 2.71 28.16 -0.78
N GLU A 90 3.31 27.65 -1.86
CA GLU A 90 3.09 28.13 -3.24
C GLU A 90 1.65 27.91 -3.71
N ARG A 91 0.96 26.91 -3.15
CA ARG A 91 -0.46 26.59 -3.46
C ARG A 91 -1.45 27.28 -2.51
N GLY A 92 -0.97 28.14 -1.60
CA GLY A 92 -1.80 28.86 -0.63
C GLY A 92 -2.42 27.98 0.47
N LEU A 93 -1.91 26.76 0.65
CA LEU A 93 -2.35 25.82 1.69
C LEU A 93 -1.49 26.03 2.94
N ASP A 94 -1.98 26.84 3.88
CA ASP A 94 -1.29 27.15 5.13
C ASP A 94 -1.40 25.98 6.12
N VAL A 95 -0.27 25.37 6.48
CA VAL A 95 -0.19 24.31 7.51
C VAL A 95 0.07 24.97 8.85
N LYS A 96 -0.98 25.13 9.68
CA LYS A 96 -0.81 25.58 11.07
C LYS A 96 -0.13 24.47 11.88
N GLY A 97 1.07 24.78 12.38
CA GLY A 97 1.79 23.97 13.37
C GLY A 97 1.32 24.25 14.78
#